data_AF-A0A848TFR3-F1
#
_entry.id   AF-A0A848TFR3-F1
#
_cell.length_a   1.000
_cell.length_b   1.000
_cell.length_c   1.000
_cell.angle_alpha   90.00
_cell.angle_beta   90.00
_cell.angle_gamma   90.00
#
_symmetry.space_group_name_H-M   'P 1'
#
loop_
_entity.id
_entity.type
_entity.pdbx_description
1 polymer ?
#
loop_
_entity_poly.entity_id
_entity_poly.type
_entity_poly.pdbx_seq_one_letter_code
_entity_poly.pdbx_strand_id
1 'polypeptide(L)'
;MTENSSPDTERKSGWRTIRKVVPYLWPDDQPWVKRRVMFAMVALLLSKIVAVANPFFYKAAVDALSGEGLDPAWALGLGAIGLTVAYGVARLMNVGLQQLRDAFFAAVGQRALRMLALETFQHIHALSLRYHITRKTGGLSRIIERGVKGVEFLLRFMLFSIGPLILELAMIGIVLAVVFDIWYLAVVVVTIAFYTWFTFAVTEWRVKIRKEMNDQDTDANQKAIDSLLNFETVKYFGAERREAARYDRAMERYVDAALKTSY
;
A
#
# COMPACT_ATOMS: atom_id res chain seq x y z
N MET A 1 22.00 10.64 -16.30
CA MET A 1 22.48 10.75 -14.92
C MET A 1 21.59 9.90 -14.04
N THR A 2 21.97 8.65 -13.81
CA THR A 2 21.34 7.77 -12.82
C THR A 2 21.92 8.16 -11.47
N GLU A 3 21.23 9.04 -10.76
CA GLU A 3 21.60 9.39 -9.39
C GLU A 3 21.38 8.14 -8.53
N ASN A 4 22.48 7.49 -8.16
CA ASN A 4 22.49 6.35 -7.26
C ASN A 4 22.23 6.91 -5.86
N SER A 5 20.96 7.14 -5.54
CA SER A 5 20.54 7.62 -4.23
C SER A 5 20.91 6.57 -3.18
N SER A 6 21.85 6.91 -2.30
CA SER A 6 22.16 6.08 -1.14
C SER A 6 20.88 5.85 -0.31
N PRO A 7 20.65 4.64 0.22
CA PRO A 7 19.41 4.28 0.94
C PRO A 7 19.10 5.21 2.13
N ASP A 8 20.11 5.85 2.71
CA ASP A 8 19.93 6.88 3.75
C ASP A 8 19.29 8.17 3.25
N THR A 9 19.53 8.56 2.00
CA THR A 9 18.92 9.73 1.36
C THR A 9 17.44 9.48 1.06
N GLU A 10 17.11 8.25 0.67
CA GLU A 10 15.72 7.81 0.44
C GLU A 10 14.94 7.68 1.77
N ARG A 11 15.54 7.11 2.83
CA ARG A 11 14.92 7.05 4.17
C ARG A 11 14.64 8.43 4.76
N LYS A 12 15.59 9.37 4.64
CA LYS A 12 15.38 10.78 5.05
C LYS A 12 14.26 11.47 4.26
N SER A 13 14.05 11.07 3.00
CA SER A 13 12.95 11.56 2.15
C SER A 13 11.57 11.02 2.59
N GLY A 14 11.48 9.73 2.92
CA GLY A 14 10.22 9.09 3.35
C GLY A 14 9.66 9.69 4.64
N TRP A 15 10.48 9.82 5.68
CA TRP A 15 10.05 10.42 6.96
C TRP A 15 9.63 11.89 6.80
N ARG A 16 10.36 12.65 5.97
CA ARG A 16 10.00 14.04 5.65
C ARG A 16 8.65 14.13 4.95
N THR A 17 8.33 13.17 4.07
CA THR A 17 7.04 13.10 3.36
C THR A 17 5.90 12.79 4.33
N ILE A 18 6.07 11.80 5.22
CA ILE A 18 5.08 11.50 6.26
C ILE A 18 4.82 12.73 7.14
N ARG A 19 5.89 13.39 7.62
CA ARG A 19 5.77 14.57 8.47
C ARG A 19 5.06 15.74 7.78
N LYS A 20 5.22 15.88 6.46
CA LYS A 20 4.48 16.87 5.66
C LYS A 20 3.00 16.51 5.49
N VAL A 21 2.64 15.23 5.53
CA VAL A 21 1.26 14.76 5.33
C VAL A 21 0.43 14.81 6.62
N VAL A 22 1.05 14.62 7.79
CA VAL A 22 0.36 14.61 9.10
C VAL A 22 -0.55 15.84 9.34
N PRO A 23 -0.13 17.09 9.02
CA PRO A 23 -0.99 18.27 9.22
C PRO A 23 -2.31 18.21 8.44
N TYR A 24 -2.35 17.55 7.28
CA TYR A 24 -3.60 17.42 6.51
C TYR A 24 -4.59 16.43 7.15
N LEU A 25 -4.08 15.46 7.92
CA LEU A 25 -4.88 14.48 8.68
C LEU A 25 -5.33 15.04 10.04
N TRP A 26 -4.51 15.89 10.65
CA TRP A 26 -4.79 16.51 11.94
C TRP A 26 -4.71 18.05 11.86
N PRO A 27 -5.69 18.68 11.19
CA PRO A 27 -5.74 20.13 11.03
C PRO A 27 -6.10 20.83 12.34
N ASP A 28 -5.48 21.97 12.65
CA ASP A 28 -5.81 22.71 13.88
C ASP A 28 -7.12 23.48 13.83
N ASP A 29 -7.53 23.90 12.63
CA ASP A 29 -8.70 24.72 12.34
C ASP A 29 -10.01 23.93 12.27
N GLN A 30 -9.98 22.60 12.22
CA GLN A 30 -11.17 21.76 11.93
C GLN A 30 -11.43 20.68 12.98
N PRO A 31 -12.18 20.99 14.05
CA PRO A 31 -12.40 20.07 15.18
C PRO A 31 -13.17 18.79 14.79
N TRP A 32 -14.01 18.85 13.75
CA TRP A 32 -14.72 17.67 13.27
C TRP A 32 -13.78 16.59 12.70
N VAL A 33 -12.65 17.01 12.09
CA VAL A 33 -11.63 16.10 11.56
C VAL A 33 -10.92 15.41 12.72
N LYS A 34 -10.46 16.18 13.72
CA LYS A 34 -9.83 15.63 14.93
C LYS A 34 -10.74 14.60 15.62
N ARG A 35 -12.04 14.91 15.79
CA ARG A 35 -13.02 13.98 16.37
C ARG A 35 -13.13 12.68 15.57
N ARG A 36 -13.26 12.74 14.24
CA ARG A 36 -13.31 11.54 13.39
C ARG A 36 -12.03 10.72 13.46
N VAL A 37 -10.86 11.37 13.46
CA VAL A 37 -9.58 10.66 13.64
C VAL A 37 -9.55 9.98 14.99
N MET A 38 -9.96 10.63 16.07
CA MET A 38 -10.01 10.00 17.40
C MET A 38 -10.94 8.79 17.42
N PHE A 39 -12.18 8.90 16.90
CA PHE A 39 -13.11 7.76 16.82
C PHE A 39 -12.53 6.61 16.00
N ALA A 40 -11.87 6.93 14.89
CA ALA A 40 -11.26 5.92 14.05
C ALA A 40 -10.04 5.25 14.72
N MET A 41 -9.23 6.00 15.48
CA MET A 41 -8.13 5.45 16.27
C MET A 41 -8.62 4.57 17.41
N VAL A 42 -9.72 4.94 18.08
CA VAL A 42 -10.36 4.10 19.10
C VAL A 42 -10.92 2.82 18.47
N ALA A 43 -11.65 2.92 17.36
CA ALA A 43 -12.17 1.76 16.64
C ALA A 43 -11.03 0.84 16.15
N LEU A 44 -9.92 1.42 15.65
CA LEU A 44 -8.71 0.69 15.30
C LEU A 44 -8.16 -0.07 16.50
N LEU A 45 -7.92 0.61 17.63
CA LEU A 45 -7.35 0.00 18.81
C LEU A 45 -8.23 -1.15 19.33
N LEU A 46 -9.54 -0.91 19.45
CA LEU A 46 -10.51 -1.93 19.85
C LEU A 46 -10.50 -3.11 18.87
N SER A 47 -10.48 -2.87 17.55
CA SER A 47 -10.41 -3.96 16.56
C SER A 47 -9.17 -4.82 16.76
N LYS A 48 -8.01 -4.22 17.03
CA LYS A 48 -6.76 -4.95 17.26
C LYS A 48 -6.75 -5.70 18.58
N ILE A 49 -7.33 -5.15 19.64
CA ILE A 49 -7.53 -5.87 20.91
C ILE A 49 -8.38 -7.12 20.67
N VAL A 50 -9.51 -6.99 19.98
CA VAL A 50 -10.39 -8.13 19.66
C VAL A 50 -9.68 -9.14 18.76
N ALA A 51 -8.93 -8.68 17.76
CA ALA A 51 -8.16 -9.54 16.86
C ALA A 51 -7.13 -10.39 17.62
N VAL A 52 -6.42 -9.79 18.58
CA VAL A 52 -5.41 -10.48 19.40
C VAL A 52 -6.07 -11.35 20.48
N ALA A 53 -7.28 -11.02 20.93
CA ALA A 53 -8.04 -11.84 21.89
C ALA A 53 -8.71 -13.07 21.24
N ASN A 54 -9.07 -13.02 19.95
CA ASN A 54 -9.80 -14.08 19.24
C ASN A 54 -9.19 -15.49 19.40
N PRO A 55 -7.86 -15.69 19.25
CA PRO A 55 -7.25 -17.01 19.44
C PRO A 55 -7.47 -17.60 20.84
N PHE A 56 -7.61 -16.78 21.87
CA PHE A 56 -7.86 -17.26 23.23
C PHE A 56 -9.28 -17.83 23.40
N PHE A 57 -10.29 -17.24 22.75
CA PHE A 57 -11.63 -17.81 22.72
C PHE A 57 -11.65 -19.15 22.01
N TYR A 58 -10.93 -19.26 20.89
CA TYR A 58 -10.80 -20.51 20.16
C TYR A 58 -10.07 -21.57 21.00
N LYS A 59 -8.96 -21.20 21.63
CA LYS A 59 -8.22 -22.07 22.55
C LYS A 59 -9.12 -22.58 23.67
N ALA A 60 -9.84 -21.69 24.36
CA ALA A 60 -10.73 -22.05 25.46
C ALA A 60 -11.86 -23.00 25.00
N ALA A 61 -12.39 -22.82 23.79
CA ALA A 61 -13.39 -23.72 23.23
C ALA A 61 -12.85 -25.14 23.01
N VAL A 62 -11.61 -25.24 22.51
CA VAL A 62 -10.92 -26.53 22.32
C VAL A 62 -10.54 -27.17 23.65
N ASP A 63 -10.04 -26.38 24.61
CA ASP A 63 -9.72 -26.85 25.96
C ASP A 63 -10.97 -27.40 26.67
N ALA A 64 -12.13 -26.73 26.52
CA ALA A 64 -13.41 -27.19 27.08
C ALA A 64 -13.92 -28.50 26.45
N LEU A 65 -13.55 -28.79 25.20
CA LEU A 65 -13.89 -30.03 24.50
C LEU A 65 -12.90 -31.17 24.81
N SER A 66 -11.70 -30.85 25.27
CA SER A 66 -10.61 -31.82 25.52
C SER A 66 -10.42 -32.16 27.00
N GLY A 67 -11.00 -31.40 27.93
CA GLY A 67 -10.89 -31.60 29.38
C GLY A 67 -11.93 -32.56 30.00
N GLU A 68 -11.44 -33.49 30.82
CA GLU A 68 -12.22 -34.34 31.74
C GLU A 68 -12.63 -33.53 33.00
N GLY A 69 -13.92 -33.48 33.35
CA GLY A 69 -14.35 -33.05 34.70
C GLY A 69 -15.46 -32.00 34.81
N LEU A 70 -16.00 -31.49 33.71
CA LEU A 70 -17.27 -30.73 33.73
C LEU A 70 -18.42 -31.65 33.32
N ASP A 71 -19.56 -31.49 33.99
CA ASP A 71 -20.80 -32.21 33.67
C ASP A 71 -21.08 -32.11 32.15
N PRO A 72 -21.29 -33.22 31.42
CA PRO A 72 -21.25 -33.23 29.94
C PRO A 72 -22.19 -32.20 29.28
N ALA A 73 -23.33 -31.92 29.91
CA ALA A 73 -24.28 -30.92 29.46
C ALA A 73 -23.79 -29.47 29.64
N TRP A 74 -23.06 -29.18 30.72
CA TRP A 74 -22.45 -27.86 30.99
C TRP A 74 -21.21 -27.63 30.12
N ALA A 75 -20.39 -28.66 29.91
CA ALA A 75 -19.23 -28.63 29.03
C ALA A 75 -19.62 -28.37 27.56
N LEU A 76 -20.68 -29.01 27.07
CA LEU A 76 -21.19 -28.80 25.71
C LEU A 76 -21.93 -27.47 25.55
N GLY A 77 -22.84 -27.11 26.46
CA GLY A 77 -23.71 -25.94 26.33
C GLY A 77 -23.00 -24.60 26.54
N LEU A 78 -22.49 -24.37 27.75
CA LEU A 78 -21.85 -23.09 28.10
C LEU A 78 -20.35 -23.06 27.77
N GLY A 79 -19.70 -24.22 27.74
CA GLY A 79 -18.30 -24.36 27.32
C GLY A 79 -18.16 -24.27 25.80
N ALA A 80 -18.30 -25.38 25.09
CA ALA A 80 -17.98 -25.49 23.67
C ALA A 80 -18.86 -24.61 22.77
N ILE A 81 -20.20 -24.71 22.89
CA ILE A 81 -21.13 -23.96 22.05
C ILE A 81 -21.06 -22.47 22.39
N GLY A 82 -21.10 -22.12 23.69
CA GLY A 82 -20.96 -20.74 24.17
C GLY A 82 -19.66 -20.06 23.70
N LEU A 83 -18.51 -20.71 23.85
CA LEU A 83 -17.21 -20.16 23.41
C LEU A 83 -17.08 -20.10 21.89
N THR A 84 -17.69 -21.03 21.15
CA THR A 84 -17.73 -20.98 19.68
C THR A 84 -18.57 -19.81 19.19
N VAL A 85 -19.74 -19.58 19.80
CA VAL A 85 -20.57 -18.40 19.52
C VAL A 85 -19.83 -17.13 19.90
N ALA A 86 -19.17 -17.09 21.06
CA ALA A 86 -18.36 -15.94 21.48
C ALA A 86 -17.22 -15.66 20.50
N TYR A 87 -16.51 -16.68 20.03
CA TYR A 87 -15.49 -16.57 18.97
C TYR A 87 -16.09 -15.99 17.67
N GLY A 88 -17.26 -16.48 17.24
CA GLY A 88 -17.97 -15.97 16.07
C GLY A 88 -18.36 -14.49 16.20
N VAL A 89 -18.92 -14.11 17.35
CA VAL A 89 -19.29 -12.72 17.67
C VAL A 89 -18.06 -11.84 17.75
N ALA A 90 -16.98 -12.27 18.40
CA ALA A 90 -15.73 -11.51 18.49
C ALA A 90 -15.10 -11.32 17.10
N ARG A 91 -15.14 -12.33 16.23
CA ARG A 91 -14.73 -12.20 14.83
C ARG A 91 -15.59 -11.20 14.07
N LEU A 92 -16.91 -11.22 14.23
CA LEU A 92 -17.82 -10.26 13.62
C LEU A 92 -17.54 -8.84 14.13
N MET A 93 -17.35 -8.67 15.45
CA MET A 93 -16.99 -7.40 16.08
C MET A 93 -15.65 -6.87 15.55
N ASN A 94 -14.64 -7.71 15.40
CA ASN A 94 -13.36 -7.31 14.82
C ASN A 94 -13.55 -6.72 13.41
N VAL A 95 -14.27 -7.43 12.54
CA VAL A 95 -14.58 -6.95 11.19
C VAL A 95 -15.41 -5.66 11.24
N GLY A 96 -16.44 -5.60 12.08
CA GLY A 96 -17.30 -4.42 12.24
C GLY A 96 -16.53 -3.18 12.70
N LEU A 97 -15.62 -3.33 13.67
CA LEU A 97 -14.76 -2.24 14.15
C LEU A 97 -13.76 -1.78 13.08
N GLN A 98 -13.23 -2.69 12.26
CA GLN A 98 -12.39 -2.33 11.11
C GLN A 98 -13.18 -1.53 10.06
N GLN A 99 -14.40 -1.96 9.73
CA GLN A 99 -15.28 -1.22 8.81
C GLN A 99 -15.66 0.16 9.38
N LEU A 100 -15.93 0.24 10.68
CA LEU A 100 -16.23 1.49 11.37
C LEU A 100 -15.04 2.45 11.35
N ARG A 101 -13.83 1.95 11.64
CA ARG A 101 -12.57 2.69 11.48
C ARG A 101 -12.46 3.25 10.07
N ASP A 102 -12.65 2.41 9.06
CA ASP A 102 -12.50 2.80 7.65
C ASP A 102 -13.54 3.85 7.24
N ALA A 103 -14.80 3.71 7.70
CA ALA A 103 -15.86 4.69 7.47
C ALA A 103 -15.54 6.06 8.10
N PHE A 104 -15.03 6.08 9.35
CA PHE A 104 -14.63 7.34 10.00
C PHE A 104 -13.45 8.00 9.31
N PHE A 105 -12.44 7.20 8.93
CA PHE A 105 -11.24 7.71 8.27
C PHE A 105 -11.47 8.09 6.79
N ALA A 106 -12.44 7.50 6.09
CA ALA A 106 -12.67 7.76 4.67
C ALA A 106 -12.86 9.26 4.38
N ALA A 107 -13.67 9.95 5.17
CA ALA A 107 -13.89 11.40 5.03
C ALA A 107 -12.62 12.22 5.35
N VAL A 108 -11.84 11.79 6.34
CA VAL A 108 -10.58 12.45 6.70
C VAL A 108 -9.55 12.30 5.59
N GLY A 109 -9.38 11.08 5.08
CA GLY A 109 -8.50 10.77 3.97
C GLY A 109 -8.88 11.56 2.72
N GLN A 110 -10.14 11.53 2.30
CA GLN A 110 -10.61 12.27 1.12
C GLN A 110 -10.39 13.79 1.27
N ARG A 111 -10.59 14.36 2.46
CA ARG A 111 -10.25 15.77 2.72
C ARG A 111 -8.75 16.03 2.57
N ALA A 112 -7.90 15.21 3.17
CA ALA A 112 -6.45 15.37 3.09
C ALA A 112 -5.97 15.32 1.64
N LEU A 113 -6.51 14.39 0.85
CA LEU A 113 -6.25 14.28 -0.58
C LEU A 113 -6.69 15.52 -1.36
N ARG A 114 -7.91 16.00 -1.11
CA ARG A 114 -8.42 17.23 -1.73
C ARG A 114 -7.52 18.43 -1.45
N MET A 115 -7.07 18.62 -0.21
CA MET A 115 -6.19 19.73 0.14
C MET A 115 -4.84 19.62 -0.53
N LEU A 116 -4.23 18.43 -0.52
CA LEU A 116 -2.96 18.20 -1.18
C LEU A 116 -3.04 18.45 -2.69
N ALA A 117 -4.12 17.99 -3.34
CA ALA A 117 -4.37 18.23 -4.75
C ALA A 117 -4.54 19.73 -5.05
N LEU A 118 -5.27 20.45 -4.21
CA LEU A 118 -5.47 21.90 -4.35
C LEU A 118 -4.15 22.67 -4.17
N GLU A 119 -3.37 22.35 -3.15
CA GLU A 119 -2.07 23.01 -2.92
C GLU A 119 -1.10 22.72 -4.06
N THR A 120 -1.08 21.49 -4.56
CA THR A 120 -0.28 21.11 -5.73
C THR A 120 -0.69 21.94 -6.95
N PHE A 121 -2.00 22.05 -7.21
CA PHE A 121 -2.54 22.84 -8.32
C PHE A 121 -2.17 24.33 -8.20
N GLN A 122 -2.33 24.93 -7.02
CA GLN A 122 -1.95 26.31 -6.74
C GLN A 122 -0.44 26.54 -6.92
N HIS A 123 0.38 25.59 -6.44
CA HIS A 123 1.83 25.67 -6.60
C HIS A 123 2.23 25.64 -8.07
N ILE A 124 1.62 24.77 -8.89
CA ILE A 124 1.87 24.70 -10.33
C ILE A 124 1.54 26.04 -10.98
N HIS A 125 0.39 26.64 -10.68
CA HIS A 125 0.01 27.96 -11.21
C HIS A 125 0.97 29.08 -10.80
N ALA A 126 1.59 28.99 -9.62
CA ALA A 126 2.56 29.96 -9.14
C ALA A 126 3.95 29.82 -9.79
N LEU A 127 4.21 28.78 -10.60
CA LEU A 127 5.48 28.61 -11.29
C LEU A 127 5.65 29.61 -12.44
N SER A 128 6.91 29.94 -12.75
CA SER A 128 7.23 30.95 -13.77
C SER A 128 6.63 30.63 -15.14
N LEU A 129 6.37 31.67 -15.93
CA LEU A 129 5.94 31.52 -17.33
C LEU A 129 6.95 30.67 -18.15
N ARG A 130 8.26 30.84 -17.87
CA ARG A 130 9.32 30.02 -18.48
C ARG A 130 9.13 28.53 -18.18
N TYR A 131 8.72 28.17 -16.95
CA TYR A 131 8.43 26.79 -16.59
C TYR A 131 7.27 26.21 -17.42
N HIS A 132 6.22 27.00 -17.64
CA HIS A 132 5.04 26.60 -18.38
C HIS A 132 5.28 26.47 -19.90
N ILE A 133 6.11 27.33 -20.49
CA ILE A 133 6.38 27.32 -21.94
C ILE A 133 7.41 26.25 -22.35
N THR A 134 8.39 25.94 -21.48
CA THR A 134 9.48 25.01 -21.82
C THR A 134 9.13 23.53 -21.66
N ARG A 135 8.05 23.20 -20.94
CA ARG A 135 7.62 21.82 -20.73
C ARG A 135 6.51 21.46 -21.72
N LYS A 136 6.68 20.36 -22.48
CA LYS A 136 5.60 19.77 -23.29
C LYS A 136 4.38 19.54 -22.38
N THR A 137 3.32 20.31 -22.60
CA THR A 137 2.13 20.44 -21.73
C THR A 137 1.49 19.10 -21.35
N GLY A 138 1.49 18.11 -22.25
CA GLY A 138 0.96 16.76 -21.97
C GLY A 138 1.82 15.90 -21.03
N GLY A 139 3.14 15.97 -21.14
CA GLY A 139 4.06 15.18 -20.31
C GLY A 139 4.10 15.68 -18.86
N LEU A 140 4.07 17.00 -18.67
CA LEU A 140 4.05 17.62 -17.36
C LEU A 140 2.75 17.32 -16.62
N SER A 141 1.60 17.45 -17.29
CA SER A 141 0.28 17.12 -16.71
C SER A 141 0.23 15.67 -16.21
N ARG A 142 0.73 14.72 -17.01
CA ARG A 142 0.79 13.29 -16.63
C ARG A 142 1.75 13.01 -15.47
N ILE A 143 2.83 13.78 -15.32
CA ILE A 143 3.74 13.65 -14.17
C ILE A 143 3.05 14.13 -12.89
N ILE A 144 2.37 15.27 -12.96
CA ILE A 144 1.62 15.84 -11.83
C ILE A 144 0.51 14.87 -11.40
N GLU A 145 -0.31 14.40 -12.34
CA GLU A 145 -1.40 13.46 -12.05
C GLU A 145 -0.89 12.18 -11.39
N ARG A 146 0.20 11.60 -11.92
CA ARG A 146 0.85 10.42 -11.32
C ARG A 146 1.41 10.72 -9.94
N GLY A 147 1.99 11.91 -9.74
CA GLY A 147 2.51 12.36 -8.45
C GLY A 147 1.42 12.44 -7.39
N VAL A 148 0.30 13.11 -7.70
CA VAL A 148 -0.85 13.23 -6.78
C VAL A 148 -1.44 11.86 -6.45
N LYS A 149 -1.67 11.01 -7.46
CA LYS A 149 -2.14 9.62 -7.25
C LYS A 149 -1.16 8.78 -6.43
N GLY A 150 0.15 9.00 -6.63
CA GLY A 150 1.19 8.34 -5.85
C GLY A 150 1.17 8.73 -4.38
N VAL A 151 1.06 10.03 -4.07
CA VAL A 151 0.94 10.49 -2.68
C VAL A 151 -0.38 10.02 -2.06
N GLU A 152 -1.47 10.01 -2.83
CA GLU A 152 -2.74 9.44 -2.39
C GLU A 152 -2.59 7.99 -1.94
N PHE A 153 -2.00 7.17 -2.81
CA PHE A 153 -1.76 5.76 -2.54
C PHE A 153 -0.91 5.57 -1.30
N LEU A 154 0.20 6.31 -1.18
CA LEU A 154 1.10 6.22 -0.03
C LEU A 154 0.41 6.62 1.28
N LEU A 155 -0.37 7.69 1.29
CA LEU A 155 -1.10 8.15 2.47
C LEU A 155 -2.10 7.08 2.92
N ARG A 156 -2.91 6.54 1.99
CA ARG A 156 -3.85 5.46 2.29
C ARG A 156 -3.13 4.21 2.80
N PHE A 157 -2.09 3.78 2.10
CA PHE A 157 -1.35 2.57 2.46
C PHE A 157 -0.70 2.68 3.85
N MET A 158 -0.12 3.83 4.18
CA MET A 158 0.48 4.07 5.50
C MET A 158 -0.56 4.02 6.62
N LEU A 159 -1.73 4.64 6.44
CA LEU A 159 -2.77 4.73 7.48
C LEU A 159 -3.60 3.45 7.63
N PHE A 160 -3.95 2.79 6.52
CA PHE A 160 -4.89 1.67 6.53
C PHE A 160 -4.22 0.30 6.53
N SER A 161 -2.95 0.22 6.14
CA SER A 161 -2.21 -1.05 6.05
C SER A 161 -1.04 -1.08 7.02
N ILE A 162 -0.04 -0.21 6.83
CA ILE A 162 1.23 -0.30 7.59
C ILE A 162 1.03 0.03 9.08
N GLY A 163 0.37 1.14 9.41
CA GLY A 163 0.15 1.53 10.81
C GLY A 163 -0.59 0.46 11.63
N PRO A 164 -1.77 -0.01 11.18
CA PRO A 164 -2.52 -1.09 11.82
C PRO A 164 -1.73 -2.39 11.94
N LEU A 165 -0.92 -2.73 10.93
CA LEU A 165 -0.08 -3.93 10.92
C LEU A 165 1.02 -3.86 12.00
N ILE A 166 1.72 -2.72 12.12
CA ILE A 166 2.76 -2.54 13.14
C ILE A 166 2.16 -2.66 14.55
N LEU A 167 1.01 -2.02 14.78
CA LEU A 167 0.30 -2.12 16.06
C LEU A 167 -0.09 -3.57 16.37
N GLU A 168 -0.65 -4.28 15.39
CA GLU A 168 -1.06 -5.68 15.53
C GLU A 168 0.14 -6.59 15.82
N LEU A 169 1.23 -6.46 15.07
CA LEU A 169 2.45 -7.23 15.31
C LEU A 169 3.06 -6.94 16.69
N ALA A 170 3.04 -5.68 17.14
CA ALA A 170 3.51 -5.33 18.48
C ALA A 170 2.66 -5.98 19.57
N MET A 171 1.32 -5.95 19.44
CA MET A 171 0.41 -6.58 20.39
C MET A 171 0.54 -8.11 20.41
N ILE A 172 0.62 -8.75 19.23
CA ILE A 172 0.89 -10.19 19.12
C ILE A 172 2.24 -10.53 19.74
N GLY A 173 3.26 -9.71 19.48
CA GLY A 173 4.59 -9.90 20.05
C GLY A 173 4.61 -9.88 21.58
N ILE A 174 3.89 -8.92 22.19
CA ILE A 174 3.70 -8.85 23.64
C ILE A 174 2.99 -10.11 24.16
N VAL A 175 1.92 -10.54 23.50
CA VAL A 175 1.18 -11.76 23.88
C VAL A 175 2.06 -13.00 23.81
N LEU A 176 2.84 -13.17 22.73
CA LEU A 176 3.73 -14.31 22.58
C LEU A 176 4.81 -14.34 23.66
N ALA A 177 5.43 -13.20 23.97
CA ALA A 177 6.44 -13.12 25.02
C ALA A 177 5.89 -13.50 26.41
N VAL A 178 4.64 -13.12 26.71
CA VAL A 178 4.01 -13.39 28.01
C VAL A 178 3.47 -14.82 28.11
N VAL A 179 2.89 -15.37 27.03
CA VAL A 179 2.18 -16.67 27.06
C VAL A 179 3.08 -17.85 26.72
N PHE A 180 4.04 -17.69 25.81
CA PHE A 180 4.80 -18.82 25.23
C PHE A 180 6.30 -18.83 25.54
N ASP A 181 6.88 -17.73 26.03
CA ASP A 181 8.34 -17.46 26.23
C ASP A 181 8.95 -16.54 25.15
N ILE A 182 9.97 -15.76 25.55
CA ILE A 182 10.73 -14.85 24.69
C ILE A 182 11.45 -15.57 23.54
N TRP A 183 11.85 -16.84 23.73
CA TRP A 183 12.48 -17.62 22.67
C TRP A 183 11.51 -17.93 21.53
N TYR A 184 10.23 -18.14 21.82
CA TYR A 184 9.21 -18.30 20.78
C TYR A 184 9.03 -17.01 19.98
N LEU A 185 8.99 -15.86 20.66
CA LEU A 185 8.97 -14.55 20.01
C LEU A 185 10.21 -14.35 19.11
N ALA A 186 11.40 -14.75 19.56
CA ALA A 186 12.63 -14.61 18.78
C ALA A 186 12.56 -15.35 17.44
N VAL A 187 12.04 -16.59 17.42
CA VAL A 187 11.85 -17.36 16.18
C VAL A 187 10.86 -16.66 15.23
N VAL A 188 9.75 -16.13 15.76
CA VAL A 188 8.76 -15.39 14.96
C VAL A 188 9.37 -14.12 14.38
N VAL A 189 10.11 -13.34 15.17
CA VAL A 189 10.78 -12.12 14.71
C VAL A 189 11.81 -12.41 13.62
N VAL A 190 12.62 -13.46 13.77
CA VAL A 190 13.58 -13.90 12.75
C VAL A 190 12.86 -14.29 11.46
N THR A 191 11.74 -15.02 11.57
CA THR A 191 10.93 -15.42 10.42
C THR A 191 10.35 -14.20 9.68
N ILE A 192 9.79 -13.23 10.41
CA ILE A 192 9.27 -11.98 9.83
C ILE A 192 10.40 -11.16 9.19
N ALA A 193 11.57 -11.09 9.83
CA ALA A 193 12.72 -10.38 9.30
C ALA A 193 13.22 -11.01 7.99
N PHE A 194 13.32 -12.34 7.94
CA PHE A 194 13.70 -13.08 6.73
C PHE A 194 12.67 -12.87 5.62
N TYR A 195 11.37 -13.00 5.92
CA TYR A 195 10.29 -12.77 4.97
C TYR A 195 10.34 -11.35 4.39
N THR A 196 10.55 -10.35 5.26
CA THR A 196 10.65 -8.94 4.88
C THR A 196 11.86 -8.72 3.97
N TRP A 197 13.03 -9.20 4.37
CA TRP A 197 14.26 -9.09 3.57
C TRP A 197 14.10 -9.75 2.20
N PHE A 198 13.60 -10.99 2.16
CA PHE A 198 13.38 -11.73 0.92
C PHE A 198 12.39 -11.00 0.01
N THR A 199 11.28 -10.52 0.56
CA THR A 199 10.25 -9.78 -0.20
C THR A 199 10.84 -8.49 -0.77
N PHE A 200 11.61 -7.73 -0.01
CA PHE A 200 12.27 -6.52 -0.53
C PHE A 200 13.27 -6.85 -1.63
N ALA A 201 14.13 -7.85 -1.43
CA ALA A 201 15.12 -8.25 -2.43
C ALA A 201 14.48 -8.67 -3.76
N VAL A 202 13.46 -9.53 -3.70
CA VAL A 202 12.73 -10.00 -4.88
C VAL A 202 11.92 -8.87 -5.52
N THR A 203 11.29 -8.01 -4.71
CA THR A 203 10.49 -6.88 -5.22
C THR A 203 11.38 -5.87 -5.94
N GLU A 204 12.53 -5.51 -5.37
CA GLU A 204 13.46 -4.56 -5.99
C GLU A 204 13.99 -5.11 -7.32
N TRP A 205 14.32 -6.39 -7.36
CA TRP A 205 14.70 -7.08 -8.59
C TRP A 205 13.57 -7.05 -9.64
N ARG A 206 12.33 -7.42 -9.27
CA ARG A 206 11.17 -7.36 -10.18
C ARG A 206 10.84 -5.95 -10.66
N VAL A 207 11.03 -4.92 -9.81
CA VAL A 207 10.82 -3.51 -10.19
C VAL A 207 11.80 -3.07 -11.27
N LYS A 208 13.06 -3.52 -11.22
CA LYS A 208 14.06 -3.22 -12.25
C LYS A 208 13.65 -3.79 -13.62
N ILE A 209 13.16 -5.03 -13.66
CA ILE A 209 12.68 -5.68 -14.88
C ILE A 209 11.43 -4.95 -15.41
N ARG A 210 10.46 -4.64 -14.53
CA ARG A 210 9.25 -3.93 -14.91
C ARG A 210 9.55 -2.52 -15.46
N LYS A 211 10.59 -1.87 -14.94
CA LYS A 211 11.05 -0.58 -15.47
C LYS A 211 11.57 -0.72 -16.90
N GLU A 212 12.41 -1.72 -17.15
CA GLU A 212 12.90 -2.03 -18.51
C GLU A 212 11.75 -2.32 -19.47
N MET A 213 10.77 -3.13 -19.06
CA MET A 213 9.55 -3.40 -19.83
C MET A 213 8.79 -2.11 -20.20
N ASN A 214 8.58 -1.21 -19.23
CA ASN A 214 7.90 0.07 -19.48
C ASN A 214 8.70 1.02 -20.40
N ASP A 215 10.03 0.97 -20.32
CA ASP A 215 10.90 1.77 -21.18
C ASP A 215 10.82 1.27 -22.64
N GLN A 216 10.78 -0.04 -22.87
CA GLN A 216 10.58 -0.62 -24.21
C GLN A 216 9.17 -0.34 -24.76
N ASP A 217 8.13 -0.42 -23.93
CA ASP A 217 6.76 -0.04 -24.31
C ASP A 217 6.70 1.43 -24.77
N THR A 218 7.37 2.32 -24.02
CA THR A 218 7.44 3.74 -24.37
C THR A 218 8.18 3.97 -25.70
N ASP A 219 9.30 3.26 -25.94
CA ASP A 219 10.07 3.33 -27.20
C ASP A 219 9.25 2.82 -28.40
N ALA A 220 8.55 1.68 -28.24
CA ALA A 220 7.67 1.13 -29.27
C ALA A 220 6.53 2.10 -29.62
N ASN A 221 5.87 2.65 -28.59
CA ASN A 221 4.78 3.61 -28.76
C ASN A 221 5.26 4.91 -29.42
N GLN A 222 6.43 5.42 -29.03
CA GLN A 222 7.03 6.60 -29.66
C GLN A 222 7.31 6.38 -31.15
N LYS A 223 7.86 5.21 -31.54
CA LYS A 223 8.09 4.86 -32.95
C LYS A 223 6.80 4.76 -33.75
N ALA A 224 5.76 4.14 -33.18
CA ALA A 224 4.46 4.05 -33.83
C ALA A 224 3.84 5.44 -34.06
N ILE A 225 3.84 6.29 -33.04
CA ILE A 225 3.32 7.66 -33.13
C ILE A 225 4.12 8.48 -34.16
N ASP A 226 5.46 8.41 -34.13
CA ASP A 226 6.33 9.16 -35.06
C ASP A 226 6.10 8.73 -36.52
N SER A 227 5.93 7.42 -36.77
CA SER A 227 5.62 6.91 -38.11
C SER A 227 4.23 7.33 -38.59
N LEU A 228 3.23 7.41 -37.70
CA LEU A 228 1.86 7.79 -38.05
C LEU A 228 1.72 9.30 -38.26
N LEU A 229 2.39 10.12 -37.44
CA LEU A 229 2.42 11.57 -37.63
C LEU A 229 3.17 11.97 -38.90
N ASN A 230 4.22 11.24 -39.27
CA ASN A 230 5.00 11.46 -40.48
C ASN A 230 4.60 10.51 -41.62
N PHE A 231 3.32 10.14 -41.69
CA PHE A 231 2.83 9.16 -42.66
C PHE A 231 3.18 9.52 -44.11
N GLU A 232 3.06 10.79 -44.47
CA GLU A 232 3.40 11.29 -45.82
C GLU A 232 4.86 11.02 -46.16
N THR A 233 5.79 11.35 -45.25
CA THR A 233 7.23 11.08 -45.42
C THR A 233 7.49 9.59 -45.61
N VAL A 234 6.85 8.74 -44.81
CA VAL A 234 7.02 7.29 -44.94
C VAL A 234 6.57 6.81 -46.33
N LYS A 235 5.46 7.36 -46.85
CA LYS A 235 4.94 7.04 -48.19
C LYS A 235 5.81 7.59 -49.32
N TYR A 236 6.28 8.83 -49.22
CA TYR A 236 7.17 9.43 -50.22
C TYR A 236 8.45 8.62 -50.45
N PHE A 237 9.00 8.01 -49.38
CA PHE A 237 10.23 7.23 -49.45
C PHE A 237 10.01 5.71 -49.51
N GLY A 238 8.76 5.21 -49.58
CA GLY A 238 8.46 3.76 -49.58
C GLY A 238 9.05 3.02 -48.37
N ALA A 239 9.05 3.67 -47.20
CA ALA A 239 9.76 3.23 -46.01
C ALA A 239 8.94 2.35 -45.06
N GLU A 240 7.78 1.84 -45.48
CA GLU A 240 6.83 1.14 -44.59
C GLU A 240 7.46 -0.09 -43.93
N ARG A 241 8.18 -0.92 -44.70
CA ARG A 241 8.87 -2.11 -44.17
C ARG A 241 9.96 -1.74 -43.17
N ARG A 242 10.62 -0.60 -43.37
CA ARG A 242 11.69 -0.13 -42.47
C ARG A 242 11.12 0.32 -41.14
N GLU A 243 10.04 1.11 -41.14
CA GLU A 243 9.38 1.54 -39.91
C GLU A 243 8.72 0.36 -39.18
N ALA A 244 8.10 -0.57 -39.92
CA ALA A 244 7.56 -1.80 -39.34
C ALA A 244 8.65 -2.62 -38.62
N ALA A 245 9.81 -2.86 -39.25
CA ALA A 245 10.92 -3.57 -38.62
C ALA A 245 11.56 -2.80 -37.44
N ARG A 246 11.47 -1.47 -37.43
CA ARG A 246 11.95 -0.64 -36.31
C ARG A 246 11.00 -0.72 -35.11
N TYR A 247 9.70 -0.79 -35.34
CA TYR A 247 8.68 -1.05 -34.33
C TYR A 247 8.79 -2.47 -33.78
N ASP A 248 8.90 -3.48 -34.65
CA ASP A 248 8.99 -4.89 -34.30
C ASP A 248 10.16 -5.19 -33.35
N ARG A 249 11.36 -4.65 -33.62
CA ARG A 249 12.52 -4.76 -32.71
C ARG A 249 12.31 -4.13 -31.34
N ALA A 250 11.44 -3.13 -31.21
CA ALA A 250 11.08 -2.56 -29.90
C ALA A 250 10.12 -3.49 -29.16
N MET A 251 9.16 -4.08 -29.90
CA MET A 251 8.22 -5.05 -29.36
C MET A 251 8.89 -6.37 -28.96
N GLU A 252 9.89 -6.85 -29.68
CA GLU A 252 10.68 -8.03 -29.32
C GLU A 252 11.34 -7.84 -27.94
N ARG A 253 12.01 -6.71 -27.72
CA ARG A 253 12.60 -6.38 -26.41
C ARG A 253 11.56 -6.20 -25.31
N TYR A 254 10.40 -5.65 -25.65
CA TYR A 254 9.27 -5.58 -24.71
C TYR A 254 8.81 -6.97 -24.30
N VAL A 255 8.65 -7.89 -25.25
CA VAL A 255 8.25 -9.28 -24.98
C VAL A 255 9.25 -9.98 -24.08
N ASP A 256 10.56 -9.85 -24.36
CA ASP A 256 11.61 -10.42 -23.51
C ASP A 256 11.53 -9.91 -22.05
N ALA A 257 11.33 -8.61 -21.86
CA ALA A 257 11.19 -8.01 -20.54
C ALA A 257 9.85 -8.39 -19.86
N ALA A 258 8.77 -8.54 -20.63
CA ALA A 258 7.46 -8.96 -20.15
C ALA A 258 7.46 -10.42 -19.69
N LEU A 259 8.15 -11.31 -20.41
CA LEU A 259 8.33 -12.71 -20.04
C LEU A 259 9.12 -12.84 -18.73
N LYS A 260 10.23 -12.11 -18.59
CA LYS A 260 11.01 -12.02 -17.33
C LYS A 260 10.23 -11.42 -16.15
N THR A 261 9.18 -10.63 -16.42
CA THR A 261 8.31 -10.08 -15.38
C THR A 261 7.26 -11.09 -14.93
N SER A 262 6.80 -11.93 -15.86
CA SER A 262 5.70 -12.88 -15.64
C SER A 262 6.16 -14.16 -14.94
N TYR A 263 7.38 -14.62 -15.24
CA TYR A 263 8.00 -15.82 -14.68
C TYR A 263 9.24 -15.42 -13.86
#